data_AF-A0A534PF35-F1
#
_entry.id   AF-A0A534PF35-F1
#
_cell.length_a   1.000
_cell.length_b   1.000
_cell.length_c   1.000
_cell.angle_alpha   90.00
_cell.angle_beta   90.00
_cell.angle_gamma   90.00
#
_symmetry.space_group_name_H-M   'P 1'
#
loop_
_entity.id
_entity.type
_entity.pdbx_description
1 polymer ?
#
loop_
_entity_poly.entity_id
_entity_poly.type
_entity_poly.pdbx_seq_one_letter_code
_entity_poly.pdbx_strand_id
1 'polypeptide(L)'
;MLRKTLSLLAIGLSASLLAPLVHAQTVDEILAKHYEAMGGLAKIKALNTMRVTGTMGMGQGMEAPLVMERKRPDKRRVEFTIQGMTGIQAFDGEKAWSLMPFMGKKDPELGSDEDNKNEKDDADFDGSLVDWKDKGNTIELMGKEPVEGADAFKLKVTKKNGNVETMYLDTETYLLVKSEGKVKRRGTEIEGETVFSDYKDVDGYMMPFSIEQGAKGTDQRRKMTFSKIEVNVPLDDGRFTMPGATPAAAAAAPADSSKGAAKADSAKVAATTDAAKKAAAKAAKTSKKKEPNPKDRAVKRGAALHGVRAAPRVFHPHSKGSPAMPRSYAGRAWARLFAGCLMSLALACSAAAQTASPASGSEGWKLDSETFEGLRARALGPGVMSGRISCIDGVSGERNTLWVGTAGGGVWRSRDNGTTWRPVFDGYAMSIGAIRVAAGDPKLVWVGTGESWTRNSVGYGDGVYKTTDGGDTWTRMGLEKTERIARIVIHPTRPDTVLVAATGPLFNDSPERGVYRTTDGGKTWTRTLYVDARTGAADVAQDPQNPDIVYASMWSVRRQAWTFASGGPGSGLYKSIDGGKTWRRLTKGLPEGDLGRIGIAVSPTRASRVYA
;
A
#
# COMPACT_ATOMS: atom_id res chain seq x y z
N MET A 1 -92.44 -9.92 -30.76
CA MET A 1 -91.94 -9.21 -29.55
C MET A 1 -90.45 -8.99 -29.75
N LEU A 2 -90.08 -7.81 -30.29
CA LEU A 2 -89.19 -6.79 -29.69
C LEU A 2 -87.73 -7.28 -29.46
N ARG A 3 -86.75 -6.91 -30.31
CA ARG A 3 -86.05 -5.60 -30.54
C ARG A 3 -84.73 -5.58 -29.74
N LYS A 4 -83.53 -5.57 -30.35
CA LYS A 4 -82.79 -4.49 -31.09
C LYS A 4 -82.21 -3.37 -30.18
N THR A 5 -81.09 -2.80 -30.67
CA THR A 5 -80.34 -1.58 -30.24
C THR A 5 -79.57 -1.64 -28.90
N LEU A 6 -78.27 -1.29 -28.76
CA LEU A 6 -77.36 -0.21 -29.25
C LEU A 6 -77.29 0.97 -28.27
N SER A 7 -76.11 1.24 -27.66
CA SER A 7 -75.66 2.56 -27.16
C SER A 7 -74.18 2.54 -26.73
N LEU A 8 -73.47 3.66 -26.96
CA LEU A 8 -72.09 3.91 -26.52
C LEU A 8 -72.07 4.58 -25.12
N LEU A 9 -70.89 4.62 -24.48
CA LEU A 9 -70.13 5.85 -24.12
C LEU A 9 -69.42 5.82 -22.73
N ALA A 10 -68.14 5.42 -22.76
CA ALA A 10 -66.94 6.05 -22.17
C ALA A 10 -66.82 6.61 -20.70
N ILE A 11 -65.55 6.57 -20.25
CA ILE A 11 -64.86 7.33 -19.17
C ILE A 11 -64.96 6.81 -17.72
N GLY A 12 -63.81 6.50 -17.11
CA GLY A 12 -63.67 6.23 -15.67
C GLY A 12 -62.31 5.67 -15.27
N LEU A 13 -61.33 6.54 -14.99
CA LEU A 13 -59.95 6.18 -14.64
C LEU A 13 -59.83 5.55 -13.23
N SER A 14 -59.08 4.45 -13.06
CA SER A 14 -58.35 4.14 -11.80
C SER A 14 -57.46 2.89 -11.93
N ALA A 15 -56.18 3.12 -12.23
CA ALA A 15 -55.12 2.11 -12.04
C ALA A 15 -54.17 2.63 -10.95
N SER A 16 -54.42 2.23 -9.70
CA SER A 16 -53.58 2.56 -8.55
C SER A 16 -52.29 1.73 -8.58
N LEU A 17 -51.14 2.40 -8.69
CA LEU A 17 -49.84 1.76 -8.53
C LEU A 17 -49.66 1.27 -7.09
N LEU A 18 -49.45 -0.03 -6.90
CA LEU A 18 -48.71 -0.51 -5.72
C LEU A 18 -47.21 -0.30 -5.97
N ALA A 19 -46.64 0.71 -5.31
CA ALA A 19 -45.20 0.81 -5.14
C ALA A 19 -44.76 -0.19 -4.04
N PRO A 20 -43.62 -0.88 -4.18
CA PRO A 20 -43.09 -1.72 -3.12
C PRO A 20 -42.66 -0.88 -1.92
N LEU A 21 -43.06 -1.29 -0.71
CA LEU A 21 -42.62 -0.73 0.56
C LEU A 21 -41.13 -1.04 0.78
N VAL A 22 -40.26 -0.13 0.35
CA VAL A 22 -38.84 -0.14 0.71
C VAL A 22 -38.75 0.07 2.21
N HIS A 23 -38.42 -0.99 2.95
CA HIS A 23 -38.11 -0.87 4.37
C HIS A 23 -36.79 -0.11 4.51
N ALA A 24 -36.82 1.01 5.25
CA ALA A 24 -35.60 1.71 5.63
C ALA A 24 -34.83 0.87 6.66
N GLN A 25 -33.52 0.71 6.46
CA GLN A 25 -32.66 -0.02 7.40
C GLN A 25 -32.67 0.63 8.78
N THR A 26 -32.71 -0.20 9.82
CA THR A 26 -32.68 0.28 11.21
C THR A 26 -31.25 0.57 11.68
N VAL A 27 -31.12 1.40 12.72
CA VAL A 27 -29.82 1.66 13.37
C VAL A 27 -29.19 0.37 13.90
N ASP A 28 -30.00 -0.50 14.52
CA ASP A 28 -29.52 -1.78 15.05
C ASP A 28 -28.99 -2.72 13.94
N GLU A 29 -29.61 -2.76 12.75
CA GLU A 29 -29.09 -3.51 11.58
C GLU A 29 -27.76 -2.96 11.06
N ILE A 30 -27.63 -1.63 10.98
CA ILE A 30 -26.40 -0.96 10.52
C ILE A 30 -25.26 -1.24 11.51
N LEU A 31 -25.53 -1.13 12.81
CA LEU A 31 -24.55 -1.37 13.86
C LEU A 31 -24.18 -2.84 14.01
N ALA A 32 -25.11 -3.78 13.82
CA ALA A 32 -24.78 -5.20 13.79
C ALA A 32 -23.74 -5.50 12.70
N LYS A 33 -23.92 -4.97 11.49
CA LYS A 33 -22.94 -5.10 10.39
C LYS A 33 -21.64 -4.37 10.66
N HIS A 34 -21.67 -3.21 11.30
CA HIS A 34 -20.47 -2.50 11.75
C HIS A 34 -19.64 -3.35 12.73
N TYR A 35 -20.29 -3.99 13.71
CA TYR A 35 -19.58 -4.87 14.65
C TYR A 35 -18.96 -6.08 13.95
N GLU A 36 -19.68 -6.74 13.03
CA GLU A 36 -19.13 -7.83 12.22
C GLU A 36 -17.93 -7.37 11.37
N ALA A 37 -18.05 -6.22 10.69
CA ALA A 37 -16.95 -5.64 9.92
C ALA A 37 -15.71 -5.29 10.79
N MET A 38 -15.92 -4.91 12.04
CA MET A 38 -14.86 -4.63 13.02
C MET A 38 -14.21 -5.89 13.64
N GLY A 39 -14.74 -7.10 13.36
CA GLY A 39 -14.23 -8.39 13.87
C GLY A 39 -15.21 -9.17 14.76
N GLY A 40 -16.45 -8.72 14.88
CA GLY A 40 -17.52 -9.31 15.68
C GLY A 40 -17.58 -8.76 17.12
N LEU A 41 -18.80 -8.47 17.61
CA LEU A 41 -19.04 -7.81 18.91
C LEU A 41 -18.36 -8.55 20.09
N ALA A 42 -18.35 -9.88 20.06
CA ALA A 42 -17.72 -10.69 21.10
C ALA A 42 -16.20 -10.49 21.17
N LYS A 43 -15.50 -10.34 20.03
CA LYS A 43 -14.07 -10.01 20.01
C LYS A 43 -13.83 -8.60 20.51
N ILE A 44 -14.58 -7.62 20.02
CA ILE A 44 -14.46 -6.21 20.41
C ILE A 44 -14.51 -6.07 21.94
N LYS A 45 -15.49 -6.73 22.58
CA LYS A 45 -15.66 -6.75 24.04
C LYS A 45 -14.56 -7.54 24.78
N ALA A 46 -13.92 -8.51 24.14
CA ALA A 46 -12.81 -9.29 24.69
C ALA A 46 -11.44 -8.57 24.60
N LEU A 47 -11.33 -7.48 23.82
CA LEU A 47 -10.10 -6.72 23.66
C LEU A 47 -9.80 -5.90 24.93
N ASN A 48 -8.74 -6.26 25.66
CA ASN A 48 -8.43 -5.68 26.98
C ASN A 48 -7.33 -4.62 26.96
N THR A 49 -6.35 -4.75 26.06
CA THR A 49 -5.23 -3.83 25.89
C THR A 49 -4.91 -3.61 24.42
N MET A 50 -4.33 -2.46 24.10
CA MET A 50 -3.83 -2.16 22.76
C MET A 50 -2.59 -1.26 22.86
N ARG A 51 -1.57 -1.54 22.05
CA ARG A 51 -0.46 -0.62 21.77
C ARG A 51 -0.45 -0.27 20.28
N VAL A 52 -0.34 1.00 19.97
CA VAL A 52 -0.20 1.55 18.62
C VAL A 52 1.14 2.27 18.54
N THR A 53 1.92 1.98 17.52
CA THR A 53 3.17 2.68 17.22
C THR A 53 3.04 3.34 15.85
N GLY A 54 3.55 4.57 15.70
CA GLY A 54 3.40 5.32 14.45
C GLY A 54 4.14 6.65 14.44
N THR A 55 3.70 7.54 13.56
CA THR A 55 4.10 8.95 13.51
C THR A 55 2.88 9.87 13.63
N MET A 56 3.10 11.06 14.15
CA MET A 56 2.12 12.14 14.25
C MET A 56 2.69 13.39 13.56
N GLY A 57 1.95 13.94 12.60
CA GLY A 57 2.29 15.20 11.96
C GLY A 57 2.18 16.37 12.94
N MET A 58 3.18 17.25 12.94
CA MET A 58 3.26 18.43 13.81
C MET A 58 3.00 19.75 13.04
N GLY A 59 2.56 19.65 11.78
CA GLY A 59 2.48 20.77 10.85
C GLY A 59 3.82 21.07 10.16
N GLN A 60 3.78 21.91 9.12
CA GLN A 60 4.96 22.35 8.34
C GLN A 60 5.85 21.21 7.80
N GLY A 61 5.28 20.01 7.58
CA GLY A 61 6.02 18.83 7.11
C GLY A 61 6.87 18.12 8.17
N MET A 62 6.76 18.50 9.45
CA MET A 62 7.40 17.78 10.55
C MET A 62 6.54 16.61 11.04
N GLU A 63 7.19 15.50 11.38
CA GLU A 63 6.58 14.34 12.03
C GLU A 63 7.32 14.00 13.34
N ALA A 64 6.58 13.54 14.34
CA ALA A 64 7.10 13.04 15.61
C ALA A 64 6.75 11.55 15.76
N PRO A 65 7.68 10.67 16.17
CA PRO A 65 7.35 9.30 16.59
C PRO A 65 6.32 9.31 17.72
N LEU A 66 5.36 8.40 17.63
CA LEU A 66 4.16 8.29 18.46
C LEU A 66 4.02 6.85 18.99
N VAL A 67 3.73 6.70 20.28
CA VAL A 67 3.24 5.45 20.87
C VAL A 67 1.97 5.75 21.65
N MET A 68 0.87 5.09 21.32
CA MET A 68 -0.37 5.13 22.08
C MET A 68 -0.60 3.77 22.76
N GLU A 69 -1.05 3.79 24.01
CA GLU A 69 -1.40 2.61 24.78
C GLU A 69 -2.78 2.81 25.40
N ARG A 70 -3.63 1.77 25.34
CA ARG A 70 -4.95 1.74 25.97
C ARG A 70 -5.10 0.45 26.74
N LYS A 71 -5.75 0.49 27.91
CA LYS A 71 -6.02 -0.66 28.77
C LYS A 71 -7.41 -0.50 29.41
N ARG A 72 -8.15 -1.58 29.61
CA ARG A 72 -9.41 -1.53 30.37
C ARG A 72 -9.17 -1.64 31.89
N PRO A 73 -10.07 -1.06 32.71
CA PRO A 73 -11.03 -0.02 32.34
C PRO A 73 -10.31 1.32 32.12
N ASP A 74 -10.79 2.10 31.14
CA ASP A 74 -10.55 3.53 30.93
C ASP A 74 -9.10 4.05 31.14
N LYS A 75 -8.07 3.28 30.80
CA LYS A 75 -6.66 3.71 30.89
C LYS A 75 -6.11 4.07 29.53
N ARG A 76 -5.47 5.23 29.43
CA ARG A 76 -4.90 5.79 28.19
C ARG A 76 -3.51 6.37 28.45
N ARG A 77 -2.61 6.19 27.50
CA ARG A 77 -1.29 6.84 27.49
C ARG A 77 -0.88 7.14 26.06
N VAL A 78 -0.35 8.33 25.82
CA VAL A 78 0.18 8.78 24.54
C VAL A 78 1.55 9.38 24.79
N GLU A 79 2.57 8.76 24.21
CA GLU A 79 3.95 9.24 24.19
C GLU A 79 4.27 9.77 22.80
N PHE A 80 4.92 10.93 22.70
CA PHE A 80 5.44 11.44 21.43
C PHE A 80 6.80 12.10 21.62
N THR A 81 7.72 11.91 20.66
CA THR A 81 9.12 12.32 20.82
C THR A 81 9.49 13.43 19.83
N ILE A 82 9.96 14.56 20.35
CA ILE A 82 10.40 15.73 19.56
C ILE A 82 11.85 16.04 19.95
N GLN A 83 12.76 16.05 18.98
CA GLN A 83 14.20 16.34 19.20
C GLN A 83 14.86 15.48 20.31
N GLY A 84 14.39 14.25 20.50
CA GLY A 84 14.87 13.33 21.55
C GLY A 84 14.25 13.55 22.94
N MET A 85 13.32 14.49 23.09
CA MET A 85 12.55 14.72 24.32
C MET A 85 11.15 14.12 24.17
N THR A 86 10.74 13.29 25.12
CA THR A 86 9.42 12.63 25.12
C THR A 86 8.39 13.47 25.88
N GLY A 87 7.31 13.85 25.20
CA GLY A 87 6.08 14.31 25.82
C GLY A 87 5.17 13.13 26.16
N ILE A 88 4.41 13.24 27.25
CA ILE A 88 3.44 12.23 27.70
C ILE A 88 2.11 12.90 27.99
N GLN A 89 1.01 12.28 27.58
CA GLN A 89 -0.34 12.51 28.11
C GLN A 89 -0.88 11.16 28.56
N ALA A 90 -1.44 11.07 29.76
CA ALA A 90 -1.98 9.80 30.25
C ALA A 90 -3.14 10.01 31.22
N PHE A 91 -3.95 8.97 31.36
CA PHE A 91 -5.12 8.88 32.21
C PHE A 91 -5.15 7.47 32.83
N ASP A 92 -5.23 7.39 34.16
CA ASP A 92 -5.13 6.14 34.91
C ASP A 92 -6.49 5.45 35.18
N GLY A 93 -7.58 6.04 34.68
CA GLY A 93 -8.97 5.66 34.95
C GLY A 93 -9.71 6.68 35.82
N GLU A 94 -8.99 7.52 36.56
CA GLU A 94 -9.54 8.58 37.42
C GLU A 94 -8.89 9.95 37.17
N LYS A 95 -7.57 9.99 36.96
CA LYS A 95 -6.77 11.22 36.90
C LYS A 95 -5.96 11.30 35.62
N ALA A 96 -6.11 12.43 34.94
CA ALA A 96 -5.28 12.85 33.84
C ALA A 96 -3.97 13.42 34.36
N TRP A 97 -2.88 13.21 33.62
CA TRP A 97 -1.61 13.90 33.85
C TRP A 97 -0.84 14.05 32.53
N SER A 98 0.12 14.97 32.52
CA SER A 98 0.97 15.21 31.36
C SER A 98 2.39 15.59 31.74
N LEU A 99 3.33 15.33 30.82
CA LEU A 99 4.71 15.77 30.87
C LEU A 99 5.02 16.44 29.53
N MET A 100 5.36 17.73 29.55
CA MET A 100 5.45 18.58 28.34
C MET A 100 6.78 19.35 28.31
N PRO A 101 7.93 18.66 28.19
CA PRO A 101 9.24 19.24 28.48
C PRO A 101 9.69 20.26 27.43
N PHE A 102 9.11 20.21 26.22
CA PHE A 102 9.28 21.21 25.16
C PHE A 102 8.50 22.52 25.41
N MET A 103 7.55 22.53 26.36
CA MET A 103 6.88 23.75 26.87
C MET A 103 7.53 24.28 28.16
N GLY A 104 8.75 23.81 28.49
CA GLY A 104 9.46 24.15 29.72
C GLY A 104 9.00 23.37 30.96
N LYS A 105 7.89 22.64 30.88
CA LYS A 105 7.33 21.80 31.96
C LYS A 105 8.06 20.45 32.01
N LYS A 106 9.16 20.41 32.77
CA LYS A 106 10.07 19.25 32.86
C LYS A 106 9.61 18.16 33.82
N ASP A 107 8.66 18.47 34.69
CA ASP A 107 8.08 17.57 35.68
C ASP A 107 6.65 17.16 35.27
N PRO A 108 6.17 15.96 35.65
CA PRO A 108 4.78 15.57 35.43
C PRO A 108 3.80 16.45 36.23
N GLU A 109 2.70 16.85 35.59
CA GLU A 109 1.63 17.64 36.20
C GLU A 109 0.28 16.93 36.05
N LEU A 110 -0.56 17.00 37.09
CA LEU A 110 -1.96 16.55 37.05
C LEU A 110 -2.82 17.49 36.18
N GLY A 111 -3.81 16.92 35.50
CA GLY A 111 -4.88 17.65 34.82
C GLY A 111 -5.92 18.20 35.78
N SER A 112 -6.79 19.07 35.27
CA SER A 112 -7.96 19.60 35.98
C SER A 112 -9.12 18.60 36.03
N ASP A 113 -10.15 18.89 36.84
CA ASP A 113 -11.40 18.11 36.84
C ASP A 113 -12.16 18.16 35.51
N GLU A 114 -11.91 19.17 34.66
CA GLU A 114 -12.43 19.19 33.29
C GLU A 114 -11.64 18.25 32.40
N ASP A 115 -10.31 18.22 32.52
CA ASP A 115 -9.45 17.28 31.80
C ASP A 115 -9.77 15.83 32.18
N ASN A 116 -9.98 15.54 33.48
CA ASN A 116 -10.37 14.20 33.96
C ASN A 116 -11.70 13.71 33.35
N LYS A 117 -12.67 14.62 33.13
CA LYS A 117 -13.95 14.30 32.48
C LYS A 117 -13.79 14.07 30.98
N ASN A 118 -13.01 14.92 30.31
CA ASN A 118 -12.74 14.81 28.88
C ASN A 118 -11.93 13.54 28.56
N GLU A 119 -10.87 13.26 29.33
CA GLU A 119 -10.07 12.03 29.19
C GLU A 119 -10.91 10.77 29.45
N LYS A 120 -11.93 10.81 30.31
CA LYS A 120 -12.82 9.67 30.53
C LYS A 120 -13.66 9.32 29.30
N ASP A 121 -14.24 10.30 28.62
CA ASP A 121 -14.94 10.09 27.33
C ASP A 121 -13.96 9.56 26.26
N ASP A 122 -12.72 10.08 26.24
CA ASP A 122 -11.65 9.72 25.30
C ASP A 122 -10.99 8.34 25.60
N ALA A 123 -11.11 7.87 26.83
CA ALA A 123 -10.59 6.58 27.29
C ALA A 123 -11.56 5.43 27.09
N ASP A 124 -12.84 5.68 26.80
CA ASP A 124 -13.84 4.67 26.43
C ASP A 124 -13.29 3.78 25.31
N PHE A 125 -12.95 2.54 25.67
CA PHE A 125 -12.16 1.67 24.80
C PHE A 125 -12.91 1.37 23.49
N ASP A 126 -14.22 1.17 23.55
CA ASP A 126 -15.05 0.78 22.41
C ASP A 126 -15.65 1.97 21.64
N GLY A 127 -15.59 3.17 22.21
CA GLY A 127 -16.29 4.34 21.69
C GLY A 127 -17.82 4.23 21.79
N SER A 128 -18.51 5.22 21.26
CA SER A 128 -19.92 5.49 21.56
C SER A 128 -20.94 4.60 20.84
N LEU A 129 -20.52 3.89 19.79
CA LEU A 129 -21.39 3.02 18.98
C LEU A 129 -21.60 1.63 19.62
N VAL A 130 -20.59 1.09 20.30
CA VAL A 130 -20.65 -0.24 20.93
C VAL A 130 -21.35 -0.16 22.28
N ASP A 131 -22.24 -1.11 22.55
CA ASP A 131 -23.09 -1.17 23.76
C ASP A 131 -23.82 0.16 24.04
N TRP A 132 -24.16 0.91 22.99
CA TRP A 132 -24.66 2.29 23.08
C TRP A 132 -25.89 2.44 24.00
N LYS A 133 -26.79 1.45 23.98
CA LYS A 133 -27.98 1.39 24.86
C LYS A 133 -27.58 1.26 26.34
N ASP A 134 -26.63 0.38 26.65
CA ASP A 134 -26.15 0.13 28.03
C ASP A 134 -25.35 1.32 28.56
N LYS A 135 -24.59 2.00 27.68
CA LYS A 135 -23.91 3.27 27.97
C LYS A 135 -24.89 4.44 28.20
N GLY A 136 -26.16 4.29 27.82
CA GLY A 136 -27.19 5.32 27.93
C GLY A 136 -27.11 6.39 26.85
N ASN A 137 -26.51 6.07 25.70
CA ASN A 137 -26.50 6.92 24.51
C ASN A 137 -27.81 6.74 23.73
N THR A 138 -28.11 7.65 22.80
CA THR A 138 -29.10 7.45 21.74
C THR A 138 -28.46 7.63 20.37
N ILE A 139 -28.91 6.86 19.37
CA ILE A 139 -28.39 6.92 18.01
C ILE A 139 -29.55 7.07 17.02
N GLU A 140 -29.46 8.09 16.16
CA GLU A 140 -30.44 8.43 15.13
C GLU A 140 -29.81 8.27 13.73
N LEU A 141 -30.43 7.51 12.83
CA LEU A 141 -30.03 7.47 11.42
C LEU A 141 -30.53 8.74 10.71
N MET A 142 -29.60 9.56 10.24
CA MET A 142 -29.86 10.83 9.56
C MET A 142 -29.88 10.70 8.03
N GLY A 143 -29.80 9.48 7.51
CA GLY A 143 -29.77 9.17 6.08
C GLY A 143 -28.37 8.76 5.60
N LYS A 144 -28.09 9.05 4.32
CA LYS A 144 -26.79 8.82 3.69
C LYS A 144 -26.19 10.14 3.21
N GLU A 145 -24.88 10.26 3.30
CA GLU A 145 -24.11 11.42 2.83
C GLU A 145 -22.79 10.94 2.20
N PRO A 146 -22.35 11.51 1.06
CA PRO A 146 -21.08 11.15 0.46
C PRO A 146 -19.91 11.67 1.31
N VAL A 147 -18.99 10.78 1.67
CA VAL A 147 -17.74 11.09 2.40
C VAL A 147 -16.57 10.60 1.54
N GLU A 148 -15.67 11.51 1.18
CA GLU A 148 -14.48 11.27 0.34
C GLU A 148 -14.73 10.52 -0.99
N GLY A 149 -15.98 10.54 -1.48
CA GLY A 149 -16.40 9.91 -2.75
C GLY A 149 -17.14 8.57 -2.59
N ALA A 150 -17.34 8.07 -1.37
CA ALA A 150 -18.18 6.90 -1.08
C ALA A 150 -19.44 7.31 -0.29
N ASP A 151 -20.55 6.59 -0.45
CA ASP A 151 -21.77 6.82 0.32
C ASP A 151 -21.62 6.27 1.75
N ALA A 152 -21.82 7.12 2.77
CA ALA A 152 -21.79 6.72 4.18
C ALA A 152 -23.14 6.93 4.87
N PHE A 153 -23.53 6.00 5.76
CA PHE A 153 -24.62 6.18 6.72
C PHE A 153 -24.23 7.25 7.73
N LYS A 154 -25.06 8.29 7.85
CA LYS A 154 -24.87 9.38 8.83
C LYS A 154 -25.63 9.05 10.10
N LEU A 155 -24.91 8.75 11.18
CA LEU A 155 -25.48 8.43 12.49
C LEU A 155 -25.23 9.59 13.47
N LYS A 156 -26.28 10.22 13.98
CA LYS A 156 -26.17 11.20 15.08
C LYS A 156 -26.21 10.44 16.40
N VAL A 157 -25.17 10.58 17.21
CA VAL A 157 -25.03 9.97 18.53
C VAL A 157 -25.18 11.05 19.60
N THR A 158 -26.13 10.89 20.51
CA THR A 158 -26.25 11.72 21.72
C THR A 158 -25.77 10.89 22.91
N LYS A 159 -24.66 11.29 23.52
CA LYS A 159 -24.10 10.59 24.68
C LYS A 159 -24.91 10.86 25.94
N LYS A 160 -24.80 9.96 26.93
CA LYS A 160 -25.44 10.11 28.25
C LYS A 160 -25.12 11.43 28.98
N ASN A 161 -23.95 12.02 28.72
CA ASN A 161 -23.54 13.31 29.28
C ASN A 161 -24.08 14.54 28.50
N GLY A 162 -24.88 14.33 27.45
CA GLY A 162 -25.44 15.38 26.59
C GLY A 162 -24.56 15.78 25.40
N ASN A 163 -23.32 15.28 25.30
CA ASN A 163 -22.46 15.56 24.15
C ASN A 163 -23.03 14.90 22.88
N VAL A 164 -23.06 15.65 21.78
CA VAL A 164 -23.53 15.17 20.47
C VAL A 164 -22.34 15.05 19.51
N GLU A 165 -22.28 13.93 18.80
CA GLU A 165 -21.33 13.68 17.72
C GLU A 165 -22.04 12.99 16.55
N THR A 166 -21.45 13.10 15.36
CA THR A 166 -21.94 12.46 14.14
C THR A 166 -20.89 11.46 13.67
N MET A 167 -21.31 10.21 13.44
CA MET A 167 -20.50 9.11 12.94
C MET A 167 -20.93 8.77 11.52
N TYR A 168 -19.95 8.55 10.64
CA TYR A 168 -20.18 8.22 9.24
C TYR A 168 -19.62 6.82 8.97
N LEU A 169 -20.51 5.85 8.76
CA LEU A 169 -20.14 4.47 8.43
C LEU A 169 -20.30 4.24 6.93
N ASP A 170 -19.25 3.81 6.24
CA ASP A 170 -19.29 3.51 4.82
C ASP A 170 -20.38 2.45 4.50
N THR A 171 -21.15 2.65 3.42
CA THR A 171 -22.36 1.83 3.18
C THR A 171 -22.08 0.44 2.59
N GLU A 172 -20.86 0.18 2.11
CA GLU A 172 -20.44 -1.12 1.58
C GLU A 172 -19.69 -1.94 2.64
N THR A 173 -18.73 -1.32 3.32
CA THR A 173 -17.83 -1.95 4.30
C THR A 173 -18.31 -1.85 5.75
N TYR A 174 -19.24 -0.94 6.05
CA TYR A 174 -19.73 -0.64 7.41
C TYR A 174 -18.64 -0.15 8.39
N LEU A 175 -17.45 0.22 7.88
CA LEU A 175 -16.36 0.79 8.68
C LEU A 175 -16.57 2.29 8.90
N LEU A 176 -16.10 2.81 10.03
CA LEU A 176 -16.14 4.23 10.34
C LEU A 176 -15.16 4.98 9.43
N VAL A 177 -15.65 5.91 8.61
CA VAL A 177 -14.79 6.71 7.69
C VAL A 177 -14.60 8.14 8.16
N LYS A 178 -15.59 8.71 8.86
CA LYS A 178 -15.51 10.04 9.45
C LYS A 178 -16.27 10.11 10.77
N SER A 179 -15.82 10.96 11.69
CA SER A 179 -16.61 11.48 12.80
C SER A 179 -16.52 13.01 12.87
N GLU A 180 -17.57 13.64 13.37
CA GLU A 180 -17.65 15.07 13.68
C GLU A 180 -18.17 15.24 15.10
N GLY A 181 -17.61 16.17 15.87
CA GLY A 181 -18.03 16.38 17.25
C GLY A 181 -17.51 17.67 17.84
N LYS A 182 -18.15 18.15 18.90
CA LYS A 182 -17.70 19.35 19.60
C LYS A 182 -16.61 18.99 20.61
N VAL A 183 -15.43 19.57 20.44
CA VAL A 183 -14.31 19.43 21.38
C VAL A 183 -14.13 20.75 22.11
N LYS A 184 -14.31 20.75 23.43
CA LYS A 184 -13.93 21.90 24.26
C LYS A 184 -12.42 21.91 24.46
N ARG A 185 -11.77 23.03 24.14
CA ARG A 185 -10.36 23.28 24.42
C ARG A 185 -10.21 24.65 25.08
N ARG A 186 -9.73 24.67 26.32
CA ARG A 186 -9.49 25.89 27.11
C ARG A 186 -10.73 26.80 27.21
N GLY A 187 -11.90 26.21 27.47
CA GLY A 187 -13.18 26.92 27.55
C GLY A 187 -13.84 27.28 26.21
N THR A 188 -13.12 27.20 25.09
CA THR A 188 -13.69 27.42 23.75
C THR A 188 -14.21 26.10 23.17
N GLU A 189 -15.45 26.11 22.70
CA GLU A 189 -16.05 24.97 21.99
C GLU A 189 -15.70 25.05 20.50
N ILE A 190 -15.05 24.00 19.97
CA ILE A 190 -14.59 23.92 18.57
C ILE A 190 -15.21 22.69 17.93
N GLU A 191 -15.86 22.83 16.76
CA GLU A 191 -16.25 21.67 15.96
C GLU A 191 -15.01 21.01 15.36
N GLY A 192 -14.76 19.77 15.76
CA GLY A 192 -13.71 18.91 15.25
C GLY A 192 -14.24 17.92 14.23
N GLU A 193 -13.38 17.54 13.30
CA GLU A 193 -13.59 16.47 12.32
C GLU A 193 -12.43 15.48 12.44
N THR A 194 -12.74 14.18 12.37
CA THR A 194 -11.77 13.09 12.33
C THR A 194 -12.08 12.18 11.15
N VAL A 195 -11.11 11.89 10.29
CA VAL A 195 -11.21 10.96 9.17
C VAL A 195 -10.38 9.72 9.46
N PHE A 196 -10.91 8.55 9.15
CA PHE A 196 -10.31 7.23 9.42
C PHE A 196 -10.09 6.51 8.10
N SER A 197 -8.88 6.01 7.88
CA SER A 197 -8.45 5.40 6.61
C SER A 197 -7.37 4.34 6.82
N ASP A 198 -7.00 3.65 5.72
CA ASP A 198 -6.00 2.57 5.72
C ASP A 198 -6.35 1.43 6.71
N TYR A 199 -7.60 0.96 6.66
CA TYR A 199 -8.09 -0.13 7.50
C TYR A 199 -7.40 -1.46 7.18
N LYS A 200 -6.91 -2.15 8.22
CA LYS A 200 -6.23 -3.45 8.12
C LYS A 200 -6.70 -4.41 9.20
N ASP A 201 -6.58 -5.70 8.90
CA ASP A 201 -6.77 -6.76 9.88
C ASP A 201 -5.59 -6.81 10.86
N VAL A 202 -5.90 -6.84 12.15
CA VAL A 202 -4.96 -7.01 13.25
C VAL A 202 -5.52 -8.10 14.16
N ASP A 203 -5.04 -9.34 14.02
CA ASP A 203 -5.55 -10.53 14.74
C ASP A 203 -7.08 -10.75 14.61
N GLY A 204 -7.64 -10.40 13.45
CA GLY A 204 -9.07 -10.47 13.17
C GLY A 204 -9.89 -9.35 13.82
N TYR A 205 -9.29 -8.18 14.03
CA TYR A 205 -9.94 -6.90 14.29
C TYR A 205 -9.63 -5.95 13.13
N MET A 206 -10.63 -5.31 12.53
CA MET A 206 -10.37 -4.29 11.50
C MET A 206 -10.10 -2.94 12.15
N MET A 207 -8.90 -2.39 11.94
CA MET A 207 -8.46 -1.15 12.57
C MET A 207 -7.86 -0.15 11.57
N PRO A 208 -8.09 1.17 11.71
CA PRO A 208 -7.54 2.18 10.81
C PRO A 208 -6.06 2.43 11.11
N PHE A 209 -5.20 2.38 10.10
CA PHE A 209 -3.77 2.74 10.22
C PHE A 209 -3.50 4.21 9.89
N SER A 210 -4.50 4.99 9.48
CA SER A 210 -4.40 6.42 9.21
C SER A 210 -5.59 7.16 9.85
N ILE A 211 -5.29 8.16 10.69
CA ILE A 211 -6.29 9.03 11.31
C ILE A 211 -5.91 10.49 11.07
N GLU A 212 -6.81 11.28 10.50
CA GLU A 212 -6.62 12.72 10.30
C GLU A 212 -7.62 13.52 11.12
N GLN A 213 -7.14 14.38 12.03
CA GLN A 213 -7.99 15.14 12.94
C GLN A 213 -7.74 16.64 12.80
N GLY A 214 -8.78 17.45 12.63
CA GLY A 214 -8.67 18.90 12.50
C GLY A 214 -9.89 19.66 13.03
N ALA A 215 -9.84 20.98 12.97
CA ALA A 215 -11.06 21.78 13.11
C ALA A 215 -11.87 21.65 11.81
N LYS A 216 -13.19 21.46 11.95
CA LYS A 216 -14.09 21.24 10.83
C LYS A 216 -14.07 22.42 9.86
N GLY A 217 -14.00 22.14 8.55
CA GLY A 217 -13.90 23.16 7.52
C GLY A 217 -12.54 23.86 7.43
N THR A 218 -11.48 23.31 8.03
CA THR A 218 -10.11 23.83 7.92
C THR A 218 -9.16 22.81 7.28
N ASP A 219 -8.23 23.30 6.45
CA ASP A 219 -7.18 22.47 5.85
C ASP A 219 -6.10 22.02 6.86
N GLN A 220 -6.13 22.54 8.10
CA GLN A 220 -5.18 22.19 9.15
C GLN A 220 -5.59 20.90 9.88
N ARG A 221 -5.46 19.78 9.17
CA ARG A 221 -5.60 18.43 9.75
C ARG A 221 -4.25 17.89 10.23
N ARG A 222 -4.24 17.37 11.46
CA ARG A 222 -3.16 16.59 12.04
C ARG A 222 -3.33 15.13 11.63
N LYS A 223 -2.45 14.65 10.75
CA LYS A 223 -2.37 13.24 10.36
C LYS A 223 -1.59 12.43 11.40
N MET A 224 -2.08 11.24 11.72
CA MET A 224 -1.40 10.20 12.47
C MET A 224 -1.36 8.95 11.59
N THR A 225 -0.17 8.38 11.40
CA THR A 225 0.05 7.20 10.57
C THR A 225 0.63 6.11 11.46
N PHE A 226 -0.08 5.00 11.60
CA PHE A 226 0.33 3.88 12.44
C PHE A 226 1.19 2.91 11.62
N SER A 227 2.33 2.51 12.16
CA SER A 227 3.23 1.51 11.58
C SER A 227 3.00 0.12 12.17
N LYS A 228 2.45 0.05 13.39
CA LYS A 228 2.08 -1.20 14.06
C LYS A 228 0.91 -0.97 15.01
N ILE A 229 -0.02 -1.92 15.05
CA ILE A 229 -1.01 -2.06 16.13
C ILE A 229 -0.83 -3.45 16.74
N GLU A 230 -0.88 -3.55 18.06
CA GLU A 230 -0.74 -4.78 18.84
C GLU A 230 -1.93 -4.88 19.80
N VAL A 231 -2.75 -5.92 19.66
CA VAL A 231 -3.90 -6.18 20.52
C VAL A 231 -3.56 -7.15 21.65
N ASN A 232 -4.21 -7.00 22.81
CA ASN A 232 -4.04 -7.83 24.00
C ASN A 232 -2.57 -7.98 24.50
N VAL A 233 -1.71 -7.03 24.15
CA VAL A 233 -0.31 -6.96 24.62
C VAL A 233 -0.27 -6.70 26.14
N PRO A 234 0.59 -7.37 26.92
CA PRO A 234 0.72 -7.10 28.36
C PRO A 234 1.13 -5.65 28.64
N LEU A 235 0.27 -4.91 29.35
CA LEU A 235 0.51 -3.54 29.80
C LEU A 235 0.37 -3.45 31.32
N ASP A 236 1.45 -3.02 31.98
CA ASP A 236 1.51 -2.76 33.41
C ASP A 236 0.69 -1.51 33.79
N ASP A 237 0.01 -1.54 34.94
CA ASP A 237 -0.83 -0.42 35.40
C ASP A 237 0.00 0.81 35.79
N GLY A 238 1.24 0.60 36.28
CA GLY A 238 2.18 1.67 36.63
C GLY A 238 2.61 2.54 35.43
N ARG A 239 2.37 2.09 34.19
CA ARG A 239 2.58 2.93 32.99
C ARG A 239 1.55 4.07 32.89
N PHE A 240 0.35 3.89 33.42
CA PHE A 240 -0.74 4.86 33.30
C PHE A 240 -0.76 5.83 34.48
N THR A 241 -0.26 5.43 35.65
CA THR A 241 -0.14 6.30 36.83
C THR A 241 0.98 7.34 36.67
N MET A 242 0.81 8.52 37.26
CA MET A 242 1.83 9.56 37.27
C MET A 242 3.08 9.12 38.07
N PRO A 243 4.31 9.23 37.51
CA PRO A 243 5.53 8.89 38.23
C PRO A 243 5.67 9.70 39.53
N GLY A 244 5.95 9.01 40.64
CA GLY A 244 6.08 9.64 41.96
C GLY A 244 4.77 9.89 42.71
N ALA A 245 3.61 9.61 42.11
CA ALA A 245 2.36 9.52 42.87
C ALA A 245 2.35 8.24 43.71
N THR A 246 2.12 8.37 45.02
CA THR A 246 1.81 7.21 45.88
C THR A 246 0.53 6.56 45.37
N PRO A 247 0.49 5.24 45.13
CA PRO A 247 -0.71 4.58 44.63
C PRO A 247 -1.90 4.82 45.56
N ALA A 248 -3.01 5.32 45.01
CA ALA A 248 -4.29 5.25 45.69
C ALA A 248 -4.63 3.76 45.88
N ALA A 249 -4.88 3.35 47.12
CA ALA A 249 -5.18 1.96 47.42
C ALA A 249 -6.42 1.51 46.65
N ALA A 250 -6.32 0.38 45.94
CA ALA A 250 -7.44 -0.19 45.21
C ALA A 250 -8.62 -0.42 46.17
N ALA A 251 -9.74 0.26 45.92
CA ALA A 251 -10.96 0.10 46.68
C ALA A 251 -11.57 -1.29 46.41
N ALA A 252 -11.22 -2.25 47.25
CA ALA A 252 -11.87 -3.56 47.25
C ALA A 252 -13.34 -3.40 47.66
N ALA A 253 -14.26 -3.79 46.78
CA ALA A 253 -15.64 -4.10 47.20
C ALA A 253 -15.62 -5.29 48.17
N PRO A 254 -16.52 -5.36 49.15
CA PRO A 254 -16.40 -6.29 50.26
C PRO A 254 -16.67 -7.73 49.84
N ALA A 255 -15.70 -8.61 50.07
CA ALA A 255 -15.93 -10.05 50.10
C ALA A 255 -16.38 -10.47 51.51
N ASP A 256 -17.42 -11.31 51.55
CA ASP A 256 -18.07 -11.78 52.78
C ASP A 256 -17.11 -12.55 53.70
N SER A 257 -17.32 -12.40 55.01
CA SER A 257 -16.40 -12.92 56.03
C SER A 257 -16.91 -14.21 56.66
N SER A 258 -16.27 -15.34 56.35
CA SER A 258 -16.26 -16.49 57.26
C SER A 258 -14.88 -17.17 57.31
N LYS A 259 -14.55 -17.73 58.48
CA LYS A 259 -13.18 -18.01 58.93
C LYS A 259 -12.74 -19.45 58.63
N GLY A 260 -11.42 -19.65 58.43
CA GLY A 260 -10.77 -20.95 58.54
C GLY A 260 -9.25 -20.84 58.35
N ALA A 261 -8.46 -21.02 59.41
CA ALA A 261 -7.02 -20.77 59.41
C ALA A 261 -6.17 -22.05 59.37
N ALA A 262 -5.03 -22.01 58.66
CA ALA A 262 -3.86 -22.87 58.90
C ALA A 262 -2.57 -22.16 58.42
N LYS A 263 -1.42 -22.53 59.00
CA LYS A 263 -0.11 -21.84 58.87
C LYS A 263 0.90 -22.59 57.98
N ALA A 264 1.97 -21.87 57.62
CA ALA A 264 3.30 -22.33 57.20
C ALA A 264 3.40 -22.90 55.76
N ASP A 265 4.55 -22.82 55.07
CA ASP A 265 5.87 -22.31 55.47
C ASP A 265 6.61 -21.65 54.27
N SER A 266 7.73 -20.97 54.53
CA SER A 266 8.46 -20.13 53.56
C SER A 266 9.95 -20.45 53.50
N ALA A 267 10.51 -20.71 52.31
CA ALA A 267 11.96 -20.77 52.13
C ALA A 267 12.49 -20.54 50.69
N LYS A 268 13.47 -19.65 50.60
CA LYS A 268 14.59 -19.57 49.62
C LYS A 268 14.31 -19.24 48.15
N VAL A 269 14.40 -17.93 47.87
CA VAL A 269 15.22 -17.39 46.77
C VAL A 269 16.58 -16.97 47.37
N ALA A 270 17.70 -17.36 46.75
CA ALA A 270 19.02 -16.74 46.99
C ALA A 270 20.03 -17.10 45.88
N ALA A 271 20.92 -16.15 45.56
CA ALA A 271 22.09 -16.26 44.66
C ALA A 271 21.83 -16.49 43.16
N THR A 272 21.82 -15.40 42.36
CA THR A 272 22.94 -15.03 41.47
C THR A 272 22.66 -13.69 40.77
N THR A 273 23.04 -12.57 41.41
CA THR A 273 22.92 -11.21 40.82
C THR A 273 24.16 -10.35 41.13
N ASP A 274 25.36 -10.85 40.81
CA ASP A 274 26.60 -10.04 40.95
C ASP A 274 27.65 -10.23 39.83
N ALA A 275 27.35 -11.02 38.79
CA ALA A 275 28.28 -11.27 37.68
C ALA A 275 28.14 -10.25 36.51
N ALA A 276 26.94 -9.69 36.29
CA ALA A 276 26.65 -8.90 35.09
C ALA A 276 27.21 -7.46 35.12
N LYS A 277 27.49 -6.90 36.30
CA LYS A 277 27.89 -5.47 36.43
C LYS A 277 29.38 -5.18 36.19
N LYS A 278 30.23 -6.20 36.02
CA LYS A 278 31.69 -6.05 35.81
C LYS A 278 32.15 -6.16 34.35
N ALA A 279 31.27 -6.53 33.41
CA ALA A 279 31.66 -6.73 32.00
C ALA A 279 31.62 -5.44 31.14
N ALA A 280 30.78 -4.45 31.48
CA ALA A 280 30.53 -3.28 30.64
C ALA A 280 31.61 -2.16 30.71
N ALA A 281 32.58 -2.26 31.63
CA ALA A 281 33.49 -1.15 31.97
C ALA A 281 34.90 -1.21 31.32
N LYS A 282 35.16 -2.15 30.40
CA LYS A 282 36.53 -2.39 29.87
C LYS A 282 36.66 -2.44 28.33
N ALA A 283 35.80 -1.72 27.61
CA ALA A 283 35.85 -1.63 26.14
C ALA A 283 35.95 -0.19 25.58
N ALA A 284 36.18 0.83 26.41
CA ALA A 284 36.22 2.23 26.00
C ALA A 284 37.51 2.94 26.44
N LYS A 285 38.68 2.59 25.84
CA LYS A 285 39.94 3.34 26.03
C LYS A 285 41.11 3.00 25.05
N THR A 286 40.90 3.16 23.74
CA THR A 286 41.93 3.35 22.67
C THR A 286 41.17 3.55 21.35
N SER A 287 41.49 4.47 20.43
CA SER A 287 42.69 5.30 20.21
C SER A 287 42.32 6.70 19.66
N LYS A 288 43.21 7.70 19.86
CA LYS A 288 43.19 8.99 19.15
C LYS A 288 44.19 8.96 17.98
N LYS A 289 43.81 9.36 16.75
CA LYS A 289 44.52 10.38 15.93
C LYS A 289 44.00 10.55 14.48
N LYS A 290 43.79 11.82 14.12
CA LYS A 290 44.08 12.53 12.85
C LYS A 290 43.89 11.83 11.49
N GLU A 291 42.97 12.39 10.70
CA GLU A 291 43.07 12.48 9.23
C GLU A 291 44.09 13.54 8.77
N PRO A 292 44.52 13.48 7.49
CA PRO A 292 44.85 14.66 6.70
C PRO A 292 44.05 14.78 5.38
N ASN A 293 43.91 16.03 4.94
CA ASN A 293 43.08 16.57 3.85
C ASN A 293 43.58 16.18 2.42
N PRO A 294 42.71 15.89 1.43
CA PRO A 294 43.13 15.50 0.08
C PRO A 294 43.34 16.70 -0.87
N LYS A 295 44.59 17.00 -1.18
CA LYS A 295 44.99 17.70 -2.41
C LYS A 295 46.35 17.18 -2.88
N ASP A 296 46.38 16.36 -3.92
CA ASP A 296 47.23 16.67 -5.08
C ASP A 296 46.99 15.81 -6.33
N ARG A 297 47.28 16.43 -7.48
CA ARG A 297 47.56 15.84 -8.81
C ARG A 297 46.50 15.00 -9.52
N ALA A 298 45.86 15.67 -10.47
CA ALA A 298 45.32 15.07 -11.69
C ALA A 298 46.36 15.05 -12.84
N VAL A 299 45.94 14.49 -14.00
CA VAL A 299 46.33 14.84 -15.40
C VAL A 299 47.33 13.94 -16.17
N LYS A 300 46.88 13.52 -17.39
CA LYS A 300 47.60 13.06 -18.63
C LYS A 300 48.21 11.64 -18.70
N ARG A 301 48.30 10.97 -19.87
CA ARG A 301 47.54 10.99 -21.17
C ARG A 301 48.11 9.91 -22.11
N GLY A 302 47.27 9.37 -23.03
CA GLY A 302 47.68 8.64 -24.25
C GLY A 302 48.21 7.21 -24.02
N ALA A 303 48.31 6.29 -24.97
CA ALA A 303 47.84 6.10 -26.36
C ALA A 303 48.32 4.66 -26.72
N ALA A 304 47.52 3.80 -27.38
CA ALA A 304 47.67 3.39 -28.79
C ALA A 304 48.97 2.58 -29.14
N LEU A 305 49.05 1.54 -29.98
CA LEU A 305 48.11 0.68 -30.75
C LEU A 305 48.96 -0.40 -31.52
N HIS A 306 48.34 -1.47 -32.09
CA HIS A 306 48.95 -2.54 -32.94
C HIS A 306 49.92 -3.52 -32.22
N GLY A 307 50.17 -4.78 -32.63
CA GLY A 307 49.71 -5.67 -33.74
C GLY A 307 50.54 -7.00 -33.72
N VAL A 308 50.47 -7.99 -34.63
CA VAL A 308 49.51 -8.39 -35.70
C VAL A 308 49.94 -9.78 -36.27
N ARG A 309 49.00 -10.75 -36.49
CA ARG A 309 49.13 -12.02 -37.30
C ARG A 309 50.19 -13.08 -36.84
N ALA A 310 50.17 -14.38 -37.23
CA ALA A 310 49.20 -15.29 -37.88
C ALA A 310 49.60 -16.80 -37.65
N ALA A 311 48.78 -17.75 -38.11
CA ALA A 311 48.94 -19.23 -38.01
C ALA A 311 50.05 -19.82 -38.94
N PRO A 312 50.41 -21.14 -38.94
CA PRO A 312 49.51 -22.28 -39.28
C PRO A 312 49.74 -23.68 -38.61
N ARG A 313 48.68 -24.52 -38.59
CA ARG A 313 48.54 -25.96 -39.04
C ARG A 313 49.82 -26.87 -39.20
N VAL A 314 49.90 -28.19 -38.96
CA VAL A 314 48.96 -29.36 -38.72
C VAL A 314 49.71 -30.54 -38.01
N PHE A 315 48.96 -31.56 -37.56
CA PHE A 315 49.23 -33.03 -37.52
C PHE A 315 49.25 -33.80 -36.18
N HIS A 316 48.69 -35.03 -36.25
CA HIS A 316 48.38 -36.06 -35.23
C HIS A 316 49.50 -37.16 -35.19
N PRO A 317 49.55 -38.18 -34.27
CA PRO A 317 48.41 -39.03 -33.82
C PRO A 317 48.45 -39.78 -32.44
N HIS A 318 47.35 -40.48 -32.11
CA HIS A 318 47.17 -41.81 -31.43
C HIS A 318 47.98 -42.28 -30.19
N SER A 319 47.51 -43.17 -29.28
CA SER A 319 46.20 -43.82 -28.99
C SER A 319 46.24 -44.74 -27.74
N LYS A 320 45.05 -45.26 -27.30
CA LYS A 320 44.79 -46.44 -26.42
C LYS A 320 45.10 -46.30 -24.91
N GLY A 321 44.36 -46.93 -23.98
CA GLY A 321 43.14 -47.75 -24.09
C GLY A 321 42.64 -48.28 -22.71
N SER A 322 41.36 -48.66 -22.59
CA SER A 322 40.72 -49.20 -21.35
C SER A 322 40.88 -50.72 -21.17
N PRO A 323 40.60 -51.27 -19.97
CA PRO A 323 39.34 -52.02 -19.73
C PRO A 323 38.87 -51.96 -18.25
N ALA A 324 37.93 -52.77 -17.72
CA ALA A 324 36.53 -53.00 -18.11
C ALA A 324 35.72 -53.60 -16.91
N MET A 325 34.40 -53.46 -16.97
CA MET A 325 33.35 -53.88 -15.99
C MET A 325 33.25 -55.42 -15.75
N PRO A 326 32.53 -55.94 -14.70
CA PRO A 326 31.05 -56.08 -14.80
C PRO A 326 30.16 -56.12 -13.51
N ARG A 327 28.91 -55.60 -13.64
CA ARG A 327 27.57 -56.16 -13.26
C ARG A 327 27.47 -57.21 -12.12
N SER A 328 26.54 -57.25 -11.15
CA SER A 328 25.10 -56.90 -11.09
C SER A 328 24.37 -57.57 -9.87
N TYR A 329 23.06 -57.28 -9.69
CA TYR A 329 22.00 -58.04 -8.97
C TYR A 329 21.84 -58.01 -7.42
N ALA A 330 20.81 -57.26 -7.00
CA ALA A 330 19.65 -57.64 -6.17
C ALA A 330 19.77 -58.32 -4.78
N GLY A 331 19.31 -57.59 -3.75
CA GLY A 331 18.01 -57.90 -3.11
C GLY A 331 18.00 -58.65 -1.75
N ARG A 332 16.96 -58.36 -0.95
CA ARG A 332 16.64 -58.84 0.41
C ARG A 332 17.53 -58.18 1.49
N ALA A 333 17.07 -57.29 2.37
CA ALA A 333 15.86 -57.21 3.21
C ALA A 333 15.88 -58.12 4.45
N TRP A 334 15.30 -57.58 5.54
CA TRP A 334 15.23 -58.06 6.93
C TRP A 334 16.45 -57.72 7.81
N ALA A 335 16.31 -57.35 9.10
CA ALA A 335 15.28 -56.64 9.86
C ALA A 335 15.75 -56.52 11.34
N ARG A 336 15.05 -55.70 12.15
CA ARG A 336 15.06 -55.64 13.64
C ARG A 336 16.20 -54.79 14.24
N LEU A 337 15.92 -53.56 14.69
CA LEU A 337 15.27 -53.11 15.96
C LEU A 337 16.35 -52.92 17.05
N PHE A 338 16.77 -51.71 17.42
CA PHE A 338 16.10 -50.62 18.19
C PHE A 338 16.37 -50.65 19.71
N ALA A 339 16.77 -49.48 20.23
CA ALA A 339 16.69 -48.99 21.62
C ALA A 339 17.71 -49.47 22.70
N GLY A 340 18.10 -48.54 23.59
CA GLY A 340 18.92 -48.78 24.80
C GLY A 340 20.24 -47.98 24.89
N CYS A 341 20.25 -46.66 24.70
CA CYS A 341 20.15 -45.64 25.77
C CYS A 341 21.27 -45.59 26.85
N LEU A 342 21.98 -44.45 26.86
CA LEU A 342 22.58 -43.72 28.00
C LEU A 342 23.93 -44.13 28.66
N MET A 343 24.82 -43.11 28.64
CA MET A 343 25.89 -42.76 29.58
C MET A 343 27.15 -43.64 29.73
N SER A 344 28.26 -43.10 29.19
CA SER A 344 29.62 -43.27 29.73
C SER A 344 30.50 -42.09 29.30
N LEU A 345 30.47 -40.99 30.08
CA LEU A 345 31.32 -39.82 29.88
C LEU A 345 32.46 -39.82 30.92
N ALA A 346 33.53 -40.57 30.68
CA ALA A 346 34.76 -40.49 31.50
C ALA A 346 35.96 -41.20 30.83
N LEU A 347 36.72 -40.50 29.99
CA LEU A 347 38.20 -40.61 29.90
C LEU A 347 38.78 -39.47 29.03
N ALA A 348 38.78 -38.25 29.56
CA ALA A 348 39.25 -37.07 28.83
C ALA A 348 40.07 -36.11 29.72
N CYS A 349 41.35 -36.45 29.96
CA CYS A 349 42.46 -35.50 30.10
C CYS A 349 43.77 -36.23 30.40
N SER A 350 44.75 -36.13 29.49
CA SER A 350 46.21 -36.00 29.73
C SER A 350 47.07 -36.69 28.65
N ALA A 351 47.11 -36.09 27.46
CA ALA A 351 48.17 -36.33 26.46
C ALA A 351 48.32 -35.12 25.52
N ALA A 352 48.35 -33.90 26.08
CA ALA A 352 48.60 -32.69 25.32
C ALA A 352 50.10 -32.37 25.29
N ALA A 353 50.82 -32.80 24.24
CA ALA A 353 52.03 -32.15 23.72
C ALA A 353 52.62 -32.91 22.52
N GLN A 354 52.13 -32.66 21.30
CA GLN A 354 52.96 -32.79 20.10
C GLN A 354 52.47 -31.90 18.95
N THR A 355 53.27 -30.86 18.70
CA THR A 355 53.47 -30.14 17.43
C THR A 355 52.29 -30.07 16.45
N ALA A 356 51.62 -28.91 16.41
CA ALA A 356 50.77 -28.55 15.28
C ALA A 356 51.62 -28.35 14.02
N SER A 357 51.39 -29.15 12.99
CA SER A 357 51.70 -28.74 11.60
C SER A 357 50.81 -27.54 11.24
N PRO A 358 51.30 -26.58 10.41
CA PRO A 358 50.44 -25.51 9.94
C PRO A 358 49.31 -26.12 9.11
N ALA A 359 48.06 -25.89 9.54
CA ALA A 359 46.91 -26.19 8.70
C ALA A 359 47.06 -25.43 7.39
N SER A 360 46.86 -26.12 6.27
CA SER A 360 46.77 -25.51 4.94
C SER A 360 45.88 -24.28 5.00
N GLY A 361 46.38 -23.15 4.48
CA GLY A 361 45.67 -21.88 4.57
C GLY A 361 44.24 -22.01 4.08
N SER A 362 43.30 -21.40 4.82
CA SER A 362 41.92 -21.28 4.37
C SER A 362 41.92 -20.51 3.05
N GLU A 363 41.66 -21.18 1.92
CA GLU A 363 41.29 -20.48 0.71
C GLU A 363 40.04 -19.66 1.03
N GLY A 364 40.19 -18.34 1.02
CA GLY A 364 39.06 -17.44 1.24
C GLY A 364 38.06 -17.65 0.12
N TRP A 365 36.79 -17.84 0.49
CA TRP A 365 35.66 -18.00 -0.43
C TRP A 365 35.74 -16.96 -1.55
N LYS A 366 36.08 -17.40 -2.77
CA LYS A 366 36.01 -16.55 -3.97
C LYS A 366 34.55 -16.35 -4.31
N LEU A 367 34.03 -15.17 -4.00
CA LEU A 367 32.76 -14.70 -4.51
C LEU A 367 32.97 -14.23 -5.95
N ASP A 368 32.51 -15.03 -6.91
CA ASP A 368 32.57 -14.77 -8.35
C ASP A 368 31.17 -14.81 -8.99
N SER A 369 31.11 -14.68 -10.32
CA SER A 369 29.83 -14.66 -11.04
C SER A 369 29.06 -15.97 -10.89
N GLU A 370 29.75 -17.13 -10.97
CA GLU A 370 29.15 -18.46 -10.82
C GLU A 370 28.54 -18.65 -9.42
N THR A 371 29.20 -18.14 -8.39
CA THR A 371 28.69 -18.14 -7.00
C THR A 371 27.31 -17.47 -6.87
N PHE A 372 27.02 -16.48 -7.72
CA PHE A 372 25.73 -15.78 -7.74
C PHE A 372 24.80 -16.19 -8.89
N GLU A 373 25.22 -17.05 -9.82
CA GLU A 373 24.41 -17.50 -10.95
C GLU A 373 23.16 -18.28 -10.53
N GLY A 374 23.13 -18.84 -9.32
CA GLY A 374 21.93 -19.45 -8.71
C GLY A 374 20.98 -18.46 -8.03
N LEU A 375 21.41 -17.24 -7.70
CA LEU A 375 20.58 -16.25 -7.03
C LEU A 375 19.74 -15.46 -8.04
N ARG A 376 18.44 -15.36 -7.79
CA ARG A 376 17.52 -14.49 -8.55
C ARG A 376 16.85 -13.53 -7.59
N ALA A 377 17.03 -12.23 -7.82
CA ALA A 377 16.16 -11.24 -7.21
C ALA A 377 14.75 -11.42 -7.79
N ARG A 378 13.78 -11.77 -6.94
CA ARG A 378 12.35 -11.78 -7.33
C ARG A 378 11.67 -10.53 -6.78
N ALA A 379 10.78 -9.92 -7.55
CA ALA A 379 9.89 -8.91 -7.01
C ALA A 379 8.93 -9.60 -6.02
N LEU A 380 8.80 -9.04 -4.82
CA LEU A 380 7.82 -9.51 -3.82
C LEU A 380 6.49 -8.75 -3.91
N GLY A 381 6.38 -7.78 -4.83
CA GLY A 381 5.43 -6.69 -4.70
C GLY A 381 5.71 -5.82 -3.46
N PRO A 382 4.88 -4.81 -3.18
CA PRO A 382 4.99 -4.02 -1.97
C PRO A 382 4.23 -4.70 -0.81
N GLY A 383 4.94 -5.22 0.19
CA GLY A 383 4.36 -6.08 1.23
C GLY A 383 3.56 -5.38 2.35
N VAL A 384 3.40 -4.05 2.31
CA VAL A 384 2.78 -3.27 3.42
C VAL A 384 1.88 -2.12 2.94
N MET A 385 2.06 -1.65 1.69
CA MET A 385 1.30 -0.54 1.10
C MET A 385 0.98 -0.89 -0.35
N SER A 386 -0.29 -0.83 -0.77
CA SER A 386 -0.63 -1.14 -2.15
C SER A 386 0.04 -0.13 -3.09
N GLY A 387 0.83 -0.63 -4.04
CA GLY A 387 1.51 0.21 -5.02
C GLY A 387 0.51 0.93 -5.92
N ARG A 388 0.82 2.16 -6.32
CA ARG A 388 -0.07 2.93 -7.20
C ARG A 388 -0.30 2.18 -8.52
N ILE A 389 -1.55 1.82 -8.78
CA ILE A 389 -1.99 1.28 -10.07
C ILE A 389 -1.96 2.43 -11.08
N SER A 390 -1.23 2.25 -12.19
CA SER A 390 -1.09 3.25 -13.25
C SER A 390 -2.09 3.02 -14.38
N CYS A 391 -2.47 1.75 -14.60
CA CYS A 391 -3.46 1.32 -15.59
C CYS A 391 -4.11 -0.03 -15.20
N ILE A 392 -5.32 -0.26 -15.71
CA ILE A 392 -6.09 -1.50 -15.55
C ILE A 392 -6.76 -1.82 -16.89
N ASP A 393 -6.92 -3.10 -17.21
CA ASP A 393 -7.75 -3.56 -18.32
C ASP A 393 -8.48 -4.88 -17.96
N GLY A 394 -9.67 -5.05 -18.52
CA GLY A 394 -10.52 -6.22 -18.32
C GLY A 394 -10.55 -7.11 -19.56
N VAL A 395 -10.91 -8.37 -19.37
CA VAL A 395 -10.99 -9.34 -20.47
C VAL A 395 -12.42 -9.50 -20.96
N SER A 396 -12.65 -9.29 -22.25
CA SER A 396 -13.95 -9.55 -22.89
C SER A 396 -14.26 -11.06 -22.82
N GLY A 397 -15.44 -11.42 -22.30
CA GLY A 397 -15.85 -12.81 -22.12
C GLY A 397 -15.39 -13.48 -20.81
N GLU A 398 -14.23 -13.11 -20.26
CA GLU A 398 -13.76 -13.61 -18.96
C GLU A 398 -14.04 -12.59 -17.84
N ARG A 399 -15.28 -12.54 -17.34
CA ARG A 399 -15.75 -11.52 -16.36
C ARG A 399 -14.88 -11.38 -15.11
N ASN A 400 -14.21 -12.45 -14.69
CA ASN A 400 -13.40 -12.48 -13.47
C ASN A 400 -11.91 -12.16 -13.72
N THR A 401 -11.47 -12.01 -14.98
CA THR A 401 -10.06 -11.78 -15.31
C THR A 401 -9.75 -10.30 -15.45
N LEU A 402 -8.83 -9.81 -14.60
CA LEU A 402 -8.36 -8.44 -14.58
C LEU A 402 -6.84 -8.39 -14.74
N TRP A 403 -6.36 -7.35 -15.41
CA TRP A 403 -4.94 -7.04 -15.57
C TRP A 403 -4.65 -5.66 -15.02
N VAL A 404 -3.66 -5.51 -14.15
CA VAL A 404 -3.24 -4.21 -13.60
C VAL A 404 -1.77 -3.96 -13.82
N GLY A 405 -1.45 -2.75 -14.28
CA GLY A 405 -0.10 -2.23 -14.40
C GLY A 405 0.17 -1.28 -13.25
N THR A 406 1.33 -1.45 -12.62
CA THR A 406 1.71 -0.65 -11.44
C THR A 406 2.78 0.39 -11.80
N ALA A 407 2.83 1.48 -11.03
CA ALA A 407 3.83 2.54 -11.20
C ALA A 407 5.28 2.06 -11.08
N GLY A 408 5.53 0.99 -10.31
CA GLY A 408 6.87 0.49 -9.97
C GLY A 408 6.88 -0.91 -9.36
N GLY A 409 6.09 -1.84 -9.92
CA GLY A 409 5.97 -3.22 -9.44
C GLY A 409 5.51 -4.22 -10.50
N GLY A 410 5.65 -3.91 -11.80
CA GLY A 410 5.28 -4.79 -12.91
C GLY A 410 3.79 -4.88 -13.19
N VAL A 411 3.41 -5.93 -13.94
CA VAL A 411 2.04 -6.28 -14.31
C VAL A 411 1.57 -7.47 -13.49
N TRP A 412 0.32 -7.39 -13.03
CA TRP A 412 -0.35 -8.42 -12.24
C TRP A 412 -1.65 -8.84 -12.91
N ARG A 413 -2.00 -10.12 -12.76
CA ARG A 413 -3.25 -10.70 -13.26
C ARG A 413 -4.04 -11.33 -12.12
N SER A 414 -5.33 -11.02 -12.06
CA SER A 414 -6.34 -11.73 -11.27
C SER A 414 -7.21 -12.59 -12.19
N ARG A 415 -7.82 -13.65 -11.64
CA ARG A 415 -8.86 -14.48 -12.30
C ARG A 415 -10.11 -14.65 -11.43
N ASP A 416 -10.22 -13.84 -10.38
CA ASP A 416 -11.20 -13.94 -9.29
C ASP A 416 -11.69 -12.54 -8.86
N ASN A 417 -11.95 -11.64 -9.82
CA ASN A 417 -12.48 -10.29 -9.58
C ASN A 417 -11.57 -9.39 -8.70
N GLY A 418 -10.26 -9.66 -8.68
CA GLY A 418 -9.29 -8.90 -7.91
C GLY A 418 -9.10 -9.36 -6.47
N THR A 419 -9.68 -10.49 -6.05
CA THR A 419 -9.44 -11.07 -4.72
C THR A 419 -8.00 -11.60 -4.57
N THR A 420 -7.46 -12.27 -5.59
CA THR A 420 -6.04 -12.67 -5.62
C THR A 420 -5.35 -12.22 -6.90
N TRP A 421 -4.05 -11.95 -6.79
CA TRP A 421 -3.23 -11.44 -7.88
C TRP A 421 -1.95 -12.27 -8.01
N ARG A 422 -1.55 -12.54 -9.26
CA ARG A 422 -0.25 -13.14 -9.58
C ARG A 422 0.58 -12.12 -10.36
N PRO A 423 1.87 -11.92 -10.03
CA PRO A 423 2.77 -11.20 -10.91
C PRO A 423 2.97 -12.04 -12.18
N VAL A 424 2.91 -11.38 -13.34
CA VAL A 424 3.04 -12.02 -14.66
C VAL A 424 4.09 -11.32 -15.52
N PHE A 425 4.88 -10.41 -14.94
CA PHE A 425 5.87 -9.60 -15.64
C PHE A 425 7.15 -9.41 -14.81
N ASP A 426 7.43 -10.39 -13.96
CA ASP A 426 8.71 -10.49 -13.25
C ASP A 426 9.86 -10.73 -14.25
N GLY A 427 10.98 -10.04 -14.06
CA GLY A 427 12.14 -10.08 -14.98
C GLY A 427 12.12 -9.02 -16.08
N TYR A 428 11.06 -8.22 -16.19
CA TYR A 428 10.93 -7.11 -17.15
C TYR A 428 10.85 -5.75 -16.41
N ALA A 429 10.65 -4.64 -17.14
CA ALA A 429 10.62 -3.30 -16.54
C ALA A 429 9.47 -3.14 -15.53
N MET A 430 9.81 -2.70 -14.31
CA MET A 430 8.86 -2.60 -13.20
C MET A 430 7.87 -1.44 -13.32
N SER A 431 8.21 -0.38 -14.05
CA SER A 431 7.31 0.77 -14.22
C SER A 431 6.40 0.52 -15.43
N ILE A 432 5.09 0.49 -15.21
CA ILE A 432 4.09 0.28 -16.27
C ILE A 432 3.32 1.58 -16.50
N GLY A 433 3.07 1.91 -17.77
CA GLY A 433 2.28 3.07 -18.17
C GLY A 433 0.97 2.73 -18.88
N ALA A 434 0.89 1.58 -19.55
CA ALA A 434 -0.31 1.10 -20.23
C ALA A 434 -0.39 -0.43 -20.27
N ILE A 435 -1.62 -0.96 -20.28
CA ILE A 435 -1.96 -2.34 -20.64
C ILE A 435 -3.11 -2.29 -21.64
N ARG A 436 -3.10 -3.20 -22.62
CA ARG A 436 -4.27 -3.47 -23.46
C ARG A 436 -4.41 -4.95 -23.80
N VAL A 437 -5.54 -5.55 -23.48
CA VAL A 437 -5.96 -6.89 -23.91
C VAL A 437 -6.69 -6.79 -25.26
N ALA A 438 -6.44 -7.72 -26.18
CA ALA A 438 -7.17 -7.77 -27.44
C ALA A 438 -8.62 -8.27 -27.25
N ALA A 439 -9.59 -7.56 -27.84
CA ALA A 439 -11.01 -7.84 -27.61
C ALA A 439 -11.48 -9.23 -28.11
N GLY A 440 -10.79 -9.81 -29.09
CA GLY A 440 -11.07 -11.14 -29.65
C GLY A 440 -10.10 -12.24 -29.21
N ASP A 441 -9.06 -11.91 -28.45
CA ASP A 441 -8.09 -12.90 -27.92
C ASP A 441 -7.58 -12.47 -26.53
N PRO A 442 -8.15 -13.03 -25.45
CA PRO A 442 -7.71 -12.84 -24.07
C PRO A 442 -6.22 -13.13 -23.79
N LYS A 443 -5.54 -13.91 -24.64
CA LYS A 443 -4.12 -14.25 -24.47
C LYS A 443 -3.20 -13.23 -25.13
N LEU A 444 -3.69 -12.46 -26.10
CA LEU A 444 -2.97 -11.37 -26.73
C LEU A 444 -3.07 -10.11 -25.86
N VAL A 445 -1.99 -9.82 -25.14
CA VAL A 445 -1.89 -8.63 -24.28
C VAL A 445 -0.65 -7.83 -24.64
N TRP A 446 -0.82 -6.51 -24.67
CA TRP A 446 0.23 -5.54 -24.92
C TRP A 446 0.47 -4.71 -23.66
N VAL A 447 1.74 -4.48 -23.32
CA VAL A 447 2.18 -3.73 -22.14
C VAL A 447 3.09 -2.61 -22.58
N GLY A 448 2.73 -1.38 -22.22
CA GLY A 448 3.55 -0.19 -22.40
C GLY A 448 4.27 0.12 -21.09
N THR A 449 5.59 0.11 -21.11
CA THR A 449 6.39 0.39 -19.91
C THR A 449 6.64 1.89 -19.73
N GLY A 450 7.04 2.26 -18.52
CA GLY A 450 7.30 3.62 -18.10
C GLY A 450 6.03 4.39 -17.77
N GLU A 451 5.86 4.70 -16.50
CA GLU A 451 4.68 5.39 -16.02
C GLU A 451 4.49 6.79 -16.62
N SER A 452 3.32 7.02 -17.23
CA SER A 452 2.93 8.32 -17.82
C SER A 452 2.42 9.37 -16.83
N TRP A 453 2.17 8.99 -15.57
CA TRP A 453 1.69 9.90 -14.51
C TRP A 453 2.84 10.71 -13.89
N THR A 454 3.31 11.73 -14.60
CA THR A 454 4.56 12.49 -14.44
C THR A 454 4.83 13.13 -13.06
N ARG A 455 4.98 12.32 -12.01
CA ARG A 455 5.53 12.68 -10.70
C ARG A 455 7.08 12.71 -10.74
N ASN A 456 7.69 13.18 -9.66
CA ASN A 456 9.15 13.14 -9.46
C ASN A 456 9.69 11.74 -9.12
N SER A 457 8.83 10.83 -8.66
CA SER A 457 9.17 9.46 -8.26
C SER A 457 8.86 8.38 -9.32
N VAL A 458 8.56 8.76 -10.57
CA VAL A 458 8.20 7.79 -11.62
C VAL A 458 9.42 7.07 -12.18
N GLY A 459 9.29 5.77 -12.42
CA GLY A 459 10.24 5.02 -13.22
C GLY A 459 10.26 5.49 -14.68
N TYR A 460 11.29 5.06 -15.41
CA TYR A 460 11.24 4.97 -16.86
C TYR A 460 10.96 3.52 -17.26
N GLY A 461 10.52 3.33 -18.50
CA GLY A 461 10.36 2.05 -19.15
C GLY A 461 11.36 1.88 -20.29
N ASP A 462 11.40 0.67 -20.83
CA ASP A 462 12.27 0.24 -21.93
C ASP A 462 11.46 -0.23 -23.15
N GLY A 463 10.28 0.38 -23.37
CA GLY A 463 9.47 0.24 -24.57
C GLY A 463 8.16 -0.53 -24.36
N VAL A 464 7.75 -1.24 -25.41
CA VAL A 464 6.48 -1.99 -25.47
C VAL A 464 6.76 -3.49 -25.50
N TYR A 465 5.91 -4.28 -24.84
CA TYR A 465 5.96 -5.74 -24.80
C TYR A 465 4.64 -6.36 -25.26
N LYS A 466 4.72 -7.59 -25.76
CA LYS A 466 3.60 -8.41 -26.23
C LYS A 466 3.69 -9.81 -25.64
N THR A 467 2.57 -10.34 -25.18
CA THR A 467 2.36 -11.77 -24.92
C THR A 467 1.28 -12.30 -25.86
N THR A 468 1.35 -13.59 -26.19
CA THR A 468 0.32 -14.35 -26.92
C THR A 468 -0.11 -15.63 -26.19
N ASP A 469 0.42 -15.87 -25.00
CA ASP A 469 0.09 -17.03 -24.14
C ASP A 469 -0.76 -16.63 -22.92
N GLY A 470 -1.01 -15.33 -22.73
CA GLY A 470 -1.78 -14.81 -21.60
C GLY A 470 -0.91 -14.47 -20.38
N GLY A 471 0.35 -14.12 -20.62
CA GLY A 471 1.27 -13.54 -19.65
C GLY A 471 2.33 -14.50 -19.09
N ASP A 472 2.46 -15.69 -19.67
CA ASP A 472 3.48 -16.67 -19.27
C ASP A 472 4.85 -16.28 -19.87
N THR A 473 4.88 -15.75 -21.11
CA THR A 473 6.07 -15.18 -21.74
C THR A 473 5.80 -13.82 -22.40
N TRP A 474 6.84 -12.98 -22.49
CA TRP A 474 6.77 -11.65 -23.08
C TRP A 474 7.91 -11.38 -24.04
N THR A 475 7.57 -10.84 -25.21
CA THR A 475 8.53 -10.37 -26.21
C THR A 475 8.57 -8.85 -26.21
N ARG A 476 9.78 -8.25 -26.15
CA ARG A 476 9.94 -6.80 -26.34
C ARG A 476 9.74 -6.46 -27.82
N MET A 477 8.91 -5.47 -28.08
CA MET A 477 8.46 -5.06 -29.42
C MET A 477 9.03 -3.68 -29.82
N GLY A 478 10.13 -3.24 -29.22
CA GLY A 478 10.77 -1.95 -29.52
C GLY A 478 10.20 -0.75 -28.75
N LEU A 479 10.47 0.45 -29.27
CA LEU A 479 10.14 1.76 -28.67
C LEU A 479 10.90 2.06 -27.36
N GLU A 480 12.08 1.49 -27.18
CA GLU A 480 12.92 1.59 -25.97
C GLU A 480 13.19 3.03 -25.54
N LYS A 481 13.49 3.90 -26.50
CA LYS A 481 13.87 5.30 -26.26
C LYS A 481 12.69 6.23 -25.94
N THR A 482 11.46 5.72 -26.00
CA THR A 482 10.27 6.51 -25.66
C THR A 482 10.16 6.78 -24.15
N GLU A 483 10.85 5.99 -23.32
CA GLU A 483 10.79 5.96 -21.85
C GLU A 483 9.41 5.76 -21.19
N ARG A 484 8.29 6.20 -21.80
CA ARG A 484 6.95 6.25 -21.19
C ARG A 484 5.85 6.08 -22.23
N ILE A 485 5.09 5.00 -22.08
CA ILE A 485 3.91 4.71 -22.88
C ILE A 485 2.65 5.02 -22.08
N ALA A 486 1.86 6.00 -22.52
CA ALA A 486 0.63 6.39 -21.84
C ALA A 486 -0.58 5.52 -22.20
N ARG A 487 -0.63 5.00 -23.44
CA ARG A 487 -1.73 4.17 -23.95
C ARG A 487 -1.29 3.23 -25.06
N ILE A 488 -2.06 2.15 -25.19
CA ILE A 488 -2.03 1.23 -26.31
C ILE A 488 -3.47 0.99 -26.78
N VAL A 489 -3.70 1.04 -28.09
CA VAL A 489 -4.97 0.68 -28.72
C VAL A 489 -4.70 -0.38 -29.79
N ILE A 490 -5.38 -1.52 -29.66
CA ILE A 490 -5.31 -2.65 -30.60
C ILE A 490 -6.56 -2.60 -31.47
N HIS A 491 -6.39 -2.66 -32.80
CA HIS A 491 -7.51 -2.67 -33.73
C HIS A 491 -8.34 -3.97 -33.60
N PRO A 492 -9.67 -3.90 -33.38
CA PRO A 492 -10.47 -5.03 -32.91
C PRO A 492 -10.52 -6.22 -33.87
N THR A 493 -10.47 -5.98 -35.18
CA THR A 493 -10.48 -7.03 -36.24
C THR A 493 -9.13 -7.19 -36.96
N ARG A 494 -8.09 -6.47 -36.55
CA ARG A 494 -6.75 -6.49 -37.17
C ARG A 494 -5.69 -6.42 -36.05
N PRO A 495 -5.51 -7.46 -35.22
CA PRO A 495 -4.73 -7.39 -33.98
C PRO A 495 -3.25 -7.00 -34.16
N ASP A 496 -2.69 -7.16 -35.35
CA ASP A 496 -1.34 -6.70 -35.71
C ASP A 496 -1.26 -5.19 -36.02
N THR A 497 -2.41 -4.50 -36.09
CA THR A 497 -2.51 -3.04 -36.17
C THR A 497 -2.69 -2.45 -34.78
N VAL A 498 -1.66 -1.77 -34.29
CA VAL A 498 -1.63 -1.20 -32.93
C VAL A 498 -1.17 0.26 -32.98
N LEU A 499 -1.82 1.11 -32.19
CA LEU A 499 -1.43 2.49 -31.93
C LEU A 499 -0.90 2.62 -30.50
N VAL A 500 0.17 3.39 -30.33
CA VAL A 500 0.87 3.59 -29.06
C VAL A 500 1.06 5.08 -28.81
N ALA A 501 0.61 5.57 -27.65
CA ALA A 501 0.82 6.94 -27.21
C ALA A 501 2.13 7.04 -26.39
N ALA A 502 3.20 7.53 -27.00
CA ALA A 502 4.47 7.78 -26.34
C ALA A 502 4.51 9.21 -25.77
N THR A 503 4.53 9.34 -24.45
CA THR A 503 4.69 10.63 -23.76
C THR A 503 6.13 11.12 -23.84
N GLY A 504 7.11 10.22 -23.80
CA GLY A 504 8.53 10.55 -23.90
C GLY A 504 9.27 10.69 -22.56
N PRO A 505 10.58 10.98 -22.63
CA PRO A 505 11.40 11.39 -21.49
C PRO A 505 10.84 12.62 -20.76
N LEU A 506 10.79 12.62 -19.43
CA LEU A 506 10.25 13.77 -18.67
C LEU A 506 11.28 14.87 -18.39
N PHE A 507 12.56 14.51 -18.37
CA PHE A 507 13.64 15.39 -17.94
C PHE A 507 14.39 16.06 -19.10
N ASN A 508 14.36 15.48 -20.31
CA ASN A 508 15.01 16.01 -21.51
C ASN A 508 14.02 16.24 -22.67
N ASP A 509 14.34 17.14 -23.59
CA ASP A 509 13.71 17.17 -24.91
C ASP A 509 14.14 15.91 -25.69
N SER A 510 13.24 15.34 -26.49
CA SER A 510 13.51 14.10 -27.22
C SER A 510 12.61 14.01 -28.46
N PRO A 511 13.14 13.59 -29.63
CA PRO A 511 12.32 13.32 -30.80
C PRO A 511 11.45 12.06 -30.64
N GLU A 512 11.68 11.22 -29.63
CA GLU A 512 11.04 9.90 -29.45
C GLU A 512 9.60 9.98 -28.88
N ARG A 513 8.94 11.12 -29.06
CA ARG A 513 7.58 11.41 -28.60
C ARG A 513 6.55 11.18 -29.69
N GLY A 514 5.30 10.99 -29.29
CA GLY A 514 4.15 11.09 -30.20
C GLY A 514 3.34 9.81 -30.34
N VAL A 515 2.55 9.70 -31.40
CA VAL A 515 1.78 8.48 -31.69
C VAL A 515 2.57 7.61 -32.66
N TYR A 516 2.83 6.38 -32.24
CA TYR A 516 3.46 5.34 -33.04
C TYR A 516 2.41 4.34 -33.50
N ARG A 517 2.57 3.82 -34.72
CA ARG A 517 1.67 2.88 -35.37
C ARG A 517 2.45 1.70 -35.94
N THR A 518 1.95 0.48 -35.73
CA THR A 518 2.42 -0.73 -36.40
C THR A 518 1.25 -1.37 -37.18
N THR A 519 1.58 -2.22 -38.15
CA THR A 519 0.65 -3.09 -38.91
C THR A 519 1.16 -4.52 -39.06
N ASP A 520 2.33 -4.84 -38.52
CA ASP A 520 3.01 -6.14 -38.63
C ASP A 520 3.16 -6.83 -37.27
N GLY A 521 2.37 -6.39 -36.28
CA GLY A 521 2.34 -6.96 -34.95
C GLY A 521 3.46 -6.46 -34.05
N GLY A 522 4.08 -5.31 -34.37
CA GLY A 522 5.13 -4.64 -33.61
C GLY A 522 6.57 -4.91 -34.06
N LYS A 523 6.77 -5.49 -35.26
CA LYS A 523 8.10 -5.71 -35.83
C LYS A 523 8.69 -4.40 -36.37
N THR A 524 7.83 -3.52 -36.90
CA THR A 524 8.17 -2.16 -37.30
C THR A 524 7.17 -1.15 -36.75
N TRP A 525 7.64 0.08 -36.54
CA TRP A 525 6.85 1.20 -36.02
C TRP A 525 7.07 2.46 -36.85
N THR A 526 5.97 3.11 -37.23
CA THR A 526 5.96 4.42 -37.88
C THR A 526 5.41 5.45 -36.90
N ARG A 527 6.14 6.55 -36.65
CA ARG A 527 5.59 7.70 -35.92
C ARG A 527 4.66 8.49 -36.83
N THR A 528 3.35 8.45 -36.56
CA THR A 528 2.32 9.08 -37.42
C THR A 528 1.84 10.43 -36.88
N LEU A 529 2.02 10.71 -35.59
CA LEU A 529 1.81 12.04 -35.01
C LEU A 529 3.04 12.46 -34.22
N TYR A 530 3.57 13.64 -34.53
CA TYR A 530 4.65 14.32 -33.84
C TYR A 530 4.37 15.82 -33.90
N VAL A 531 4.71 16.56 -32.84
CA VAL A 531 4.55 18.02 -32.80
C VAL A 531 5.92 18.67 -32.63
N ASP A 532 6.59 18.38 -31.51
CA ASP A 532 7.92 18.90 -31.18
C ASP A 532 8.61 17.98 -30.14
N ALA A 533 9.86 18.30 -29.77
CA ALA A 533 10.68 17.46 -28.88
C ALA A 533 10.28 17.53 -27.39
N ARG A 534 9.33 18.39 -27.01
CA ARG A 534 8.79 18.59 -25.65
C ARG A 534 7.36 18.08 -25.50
N THR A 535 6.64 17.93 -26.60
CA THR A 535 5.21 17.56 -26.64
C THR A 535 5.01 16.08 -26.95
N GLY A 536 4.48 15.34 -25.96
CA GLY A 536 4.24 13.90 -26.02
C GLY A 536 2.78 13.54 -26.30
N ALA A 537 2.52 12.30 -26.74
CA ALA A 537 1.16 11.77 -26.75
C ALA A 537 0.75 11.35 -25.33
N ALA A 538 -0.42 11.79 -24.89
CA ALA A 538 -0.91 11.62 -23.52
C ALA A 538 -2.06 10.62 -23.39
N ASP A 539 -2.87 10.48 -24.44
CA ASP A 539 -3.98 9.53 -24.58
C ASP A 539 -4.24 9.25 -26.08
N VAL A 540 -4.78 8.08 -26.39
CA VAL A 540 -5.29 7.70 -27.72
C VAL A 540 -6.55 6.86 -27.51
N ALA A 541 -7.64 7.25 -28.16
CA ALA A 541 -8.92 6.54 -28.12
C ALA A 541 -9.40 6.22 -29.54
N GLN A 542 -10.05 5.06 -29.70
CA GLN A 542 -10.60 4.59 -30.96
C GLN A 542 -12.12 4.55 -30.87
N ASP A 543 -12.77 4.91 -31.97
CA ASP A 543 -14.20 4.77 -32.13
C ASP A 543 -14.55 3.26 -32.24
N PRO A 544 -15.38 2.72 -31.32
CA PRO A 544 -15.70 1.29 -31.31
C PRO A 544 -16.70 0.89 -32.41
N GLN A 545 -17.36 1.85 -33.06
CA GLN A 545 -18.27 1.62 -34.19
C GLN A 545 -17.53 1.74 -35.53
N ASN A 546 -16.49 2.59 -35.61
CA ASN A 546 -15.60 2.69 -36.76
C ASN A 546 -14.12 2.80 -36.34
N PRO A 547 -13.38 1.68 -36.25
CA PRO A 547 -11.99 1.65 -35.80
C PRO A 547 -10.98 2.47 -36.62
N ASP A 548 -11.28 2.87 -37.85
CA ASP A 548 -10.41 3.79 -38.61
C ASP A 548 -10.54 5.25 -38.12
N ILE A 549 -11.57 5.57 -37.33
CA ILE A 549 -11.68 6.83 -36.60
C ILE A 549 -10.97 6.71 -35.26
N VAL A 550 -9.91 7.49 -35.08
CA VAL A 550 -9.14 7.55 -33.82
C VAL A 550 -8.84 8.99 -33.42
N TYR A 551 -8.71 9.21 -32.11
CA TYR A 551 -8.41 10.50 -31.50
C TYR A 551 -7.15 10.38 -30.66
N ALA A 552 -6.33 11.43 -30.63
CA ALA A 552 -5.11 11.48 -29.85
C ALA A 552 -4.96 12.84 -29.16
N SER A 553 -4.48 12.84 -27.91
CA SER A 553 -4.11 14.06 -27.20
C SER A 553 -2.59 14.21 -27.20
N MET A 554 -2.13 15.39 -27.59
CA MET A 554 -0.75 15.83 -27.44
C MET A 554 -0.68 16.75 -26.24
N TRP A 555 0.40 16.64 -25.46
CA TRP A 555 0.61 17.35 -24.21
C TRP A 555 2.06 17.80 -24.08
N SER A 556 2.27 19.10 -23.97
CA SER A 556 3.59 19.67 -23.65
C SER A 556 3.85 19.53 -22.16
N VAL A 557 4.91 18.80 -21.79
CA VAL A 557 5.27 18.52 -20.40
C VAL A 557 6.77 18.55 -20.17
N ARG A 558 7.19 19.16 -19.06
CA ARG A 558 8.59 19.17 -18.62
C ARG A 558 8.66 19.00 -17.11
N ARG A 559 9.49 18.06 -16.66
CA ARG A 559 9.98 17.98 -15.27
C ARG A 559 11.42 18.49 -15.21
N GLN A 560 11.73 19.22 -14.14
CA GLN A 560 13.08 19.40 -13.62
C GLN A 560 13.06 18.93 -12.16
N ALA A 561 14.22 18.91 -11.49
CA ALA A 561 14.25 18.51 -10.07
C ALA A 561 13.45 19.48 -9.16
N TRP A 562 13.27 20.73 -9.58
CA TRP A 562 12.57 21.79 -8.83
C TRP A 562 11.31 22.35 -9.53
N THR A 563 10.98 21.95 -10.77
CA THR A 563 9.78 22.45 -11.50
C THR A 563 8.95 21.36 -12.18
N PHE A 564 7.70 21.73 -12.46
CA PHE A 564 6.78 21.03 -13.34
C PHE A 564 6.11 22.06 -14.24
N ALA A 565 6.31 21.96 -15.54
CA ALA A 565 5.55 22.70 -16.54
C ALA A 565 4.63 21.72 -17.27
N SER A 566 3.35 22.06 -17.35
CA SER A 566 2.31 21.27 -17.99
C SER A 566 1.39 22.20 -18.78
N GLY A 567 1.18 21.88 -20.04
CA GLY A 567 0.54 22.79 -20.99
C GLY A 567 1.57 23.65 -21.71
N GLY A 568 1.21 24.05 -22.93
CA GLY A 568 2.05 24.81 -23.84
C GLY A 568 1.55 24.70 -25.29
N PRO A 569 2.11 25.47 -26.24
CA PRO A 569 1.57 25.61 -27.59
C PRO A 569 1.43 24.31 -28.40
N GLY A 570 2.27 23.30 -28.12
CA GLY A 570 2.21 22.00 -28.77
C GLY A 570 1.06 21.10 -28.29
N SER A 571 0.46 21.38 -27.13
CA SER A 571 -0.69 20.62 -26.64
C SER A 571 -1.89 20.72 -27.58
N GLY A 572 -2.73 19.68 -27.62
CA GLY A 572 -3.99 19.73 -28.36
C GLY A 572 -4.61 18.37 -28.64
N LEU A 573 -5.86 18.40 -29.10
CA LEU A 573 -6.61 17.22 -29.50
C LEU A 573 -6.52 17.04 -31.03
N TYR A 574 -6.34 15.81 -31.49
CA TYR A 574 -6.20 15.44 -32.90
C TYR A 574 -7.19 14.33 -33.25
N LYS A 575 -7.67 14.33 -34.50
CA LYS A 575 -8.53 13.29 -35.07
C LYS A 575 -7.91 12.73 -36.36
N SER A 576 -7.91 11.42 -36.47
CA SER A 576 -7.68 10.66 -37.70
C SER A 576 -8.99 10.01 -38.15
N ILE A 577 -9.09 9.72 -39.44
CA ILE A 577 -10.19 8.97 -40.09
C ILE A 577 -9.66 7.82 -40.97
N ASP A 578 -8.38 7.46 -40.82
CA ASP A 578 -7.66 6.49 -41.66
C ASP A 578 -6.88 5.43 -40.86
N GLY A 579 -7.26 5.22 -39.61
CA GLY A 579 -6.64 4.27 -38.69
C GLY A 579 -5.34 4.80 -38.08
N GLY A 580 -5.25 6.12 -37.86
CA GLY A 580 -4.11 6.79 -37.24
C GLY A 580 -2.89 6.95 -38.17
N LYS A 581 -3.08 7.00 -39.49
CA LYS A 581 -1.99 7.26 -40.46
C LYS A 581 -1.78 8.76 -40.64
N THR A 582 -2.85 9.54 -40.76
CA THR A 582 -2.84 11.00 -40.83
C THR A 582 -3.74 11.62 -39.76
N TRP A 583 -3.43 12.86 -39.35
CA TRP A 583 -4.06 13.51 -38.20
C TRP A 583 -4.39 14.97 -38.49
N ARG A 584 -5.60 15.39 -38.09
CA ARG A 584 -6.06 16.78 -38.13
C ARG A 584 -6.26 17.30 -36.70
N ARG A 585 -5.63 18.41 -36.35
CA ARG A 585 -5.85 19.10 -35.06
C ARG A 585 -7.31 19.58 -34.97
N LEU A 586 -7.92 19.41 -33.80
CA LEU A 586 -9.22 19.94 -33.45
C LEU A 586 -9.03 21.22 -32.62
N THR A 587 -9.85 22.24 -32.89
CA THR A 587 -9.78 23.56 -32.24
C THR A 587 -11.16 24.13 -31.93
N LYS A 588 -12.14 23.95 -32.82
CA LYS A 588 -13.50 24.47 -32.66
C LYS A 588 -14.20 23.85 -31.45
N GLY A 589 -14.59 24.69 -30.49
CA GLY A 589 -15.35 24.28 -29.30
C GLY A 589 -14.51 23.72 -28.15
N LEU A 590 -13.18 23.83 -28.22
CA LEU A 590 -12.28 23.53 -27.10
C LEU A 590 -12.00 24.81 -26.29
N PRO A 591 -11.56 24.69 -25.02
CA PRO A 591 -11.09 25.84 -24.25
C PRO A 591 -9.95 26.60 -24.94
N GLU A 592 -9.90 27.92 -24.71
CA GLU A 592 -8.80 28.77 -25.17
C GLU A 592 -7.59 28.69 -24.22
N GLY A 593 -6.41 29.10 -24.71
CA GLY A 593 -5.16 29.11 -23.94
C GLY A 593 -4.37 27.79 -23.97
N ASP A 594 -3.50 27.61 -22.97
CA ASP A 594 -2.62 26.44 -22.87
C ASP A 594 -3.39 25.19 -22.40
N LEU A 595 -3.51 24.21 -23.29
CA LEU A 595 -4.18 22.95 -23.00
C LEU A 595 -3.27 22.03 -22.16
N GLY A 596 -3.79 21.54 -21.03
CA GLY A 596 -3.11 20.57 -20.15
C GLY A 596 -3.08 19.14 -20.71
N ARG A 597 -2.97 18.15 -19.81
CA ARG A 597 -3.14 16.73 -20.19
C ARG A 597 -4.62 16.46 -20.44
N ILE A 598 -4.95 16.01 -21.65
CA ILE A 598 -6.31 15.64 -22.07
C ILE A 598 -6.42 14.11 -22.06
N GLY A 599 -7.45 13.57 -21.41
CA GLY A 599 -7.83 12.15 -21.50
C GLY A 599 -9.03 11.97 -22.43
N ILE A 600 -9.12 10.88 -23.20
CA ILE A 600 -10.13 10.77 -24.27
C ILE A 600 -10.99 9.54 -24.10
N ALA A 601 -12.32 9.70 -24.21
CA ALA A 601 -13.26 8.60 -24.29
C ALA A 601 -14.29 8.81 -25.42
N VAL A 602 -14.45 7.81 -26.29
CA VAL A 602 -15.52 7.77 -27.31
C VAL A 602 -16.69 6.97 -26.75
N SER A 603 -17.92 7.49 -26.86
CA SER A 603 -19.10 6.79 -26.35
C SER A 603 -19.41 5.53 -27.18
N PRO A 604 -19.51 4.33 -26.58
CA PRO A 604 -19.71 3.09 -27.32
C PRO A 604 -21.10 2.96 -27.96
N THR A 605 -22.11 3.60 -27.36
CA THR A 605 -23.49 3.61 -27.88
C THR A 605 -23.77 4.78 -28.82
N ARG A 606 -22.91 5.81 -28.84
CA ARG A 606 -23.07 6.99 -29.69
C ARG A 606 -21.71 7.58 -30.08
N ALA A 607 -21.04 6.97 -31.06
CA ALA A 607 -19.69 7.34 -31.49
C ALA A 607 -19.50 8.82 -31.89
N SER A 608 -20.58 9.53 -32.26
CA SER A 608 -20.56 10.99 -32.48
C SER A 608 -20.34 11.83 -31.22
N ARG A 609 -20.38 11.23 -30.02
CA ARG A 609 -20.04 11.86 -28.75
C ARG A 609 -18.67 11.39 -28.25
N VAL A 610 -17.77 12.36 -28.11
CA VAL A 610 -16.43 12.18 -27.55
C VAL A 610 -16.30 13.09 -26.32
N TYR A 611 -15.70 12.56 -25.27
CA TYR A 611 -15.31 13.28 -24.06
C TYR A 611 -13.79 13.51 -24.11
N ALA A 612 -13.36 14.73 -23.79
CA ALA A 612 -11.96 15.18 -23.81
C ALA A 612 -11.77 16.29 -22.77
#